data_AF-B9TLQ4-F1
#
_entry.id   AF-B9TLQ4-F1
#
_cell.length_a   1.000
_cell.length_b   1.000
_cell.length_c   1.000
_cell.angle_alpha   90.00
_cell.angle_beta   90.00
_cell.angle_gamma   90.00
#
_symmetry.space_group_name_H-M   'P 1'
#
loop_
_entity.id
_entity.type
_entity.pdbx_description
1 polymer ?
#
loop_
_entity_poly.entity_id
_entity_poly.type
_entity_poly.pdbx_seq_one_letter_code
_entity_poly.pdbx_strand_id
1 'polypeptide(L)'
;MQKPRLILSVLAALVALAPPAHAATVQAWITTGDQSQLLARAPDARLEASADVPTIVVDPSTRYQQIAGFGAAITDASADLIQHLDPARRDALLRQL
;
A
#
# COMPACT_ATOMS: atom_id res chain seq x y z
N MET A 1 -7.73 23.38 58.50
CA MET A 1 -7.40 24.32 57.42
C MET A 1 -6.31 23.71 56.55
N GLN A 2 -6.58 23.54 55.25
CA GLN A 2 -5.65 23.55 54.07
C GLN A 2 -4.35 22.69 54.12
N LYS A 3 -3.99 21.84 53.14
CA LYS A 3 -4.43 21.55 51.75
C LYS A 3 -3.80 20.20 51.32
N PRO A 4 -4.45 19.42 50.43
CA PRO A 4 -3.88 18.21 49.83
C PRO A 4 -2.96 18.58 48.66
N ARG A 5 -1.69 18.17 48.68
CA ARG A 5 -0.73 18.37 47.58
C ARG A 5 0.11 17.11 47.35
N LEU A 6 -0.53 16.00 47.02
CA LEU A 6 0.21 14.78 46.67
C LEU A 6 -0.41 13.92 45.57
N ILE A 7 -1.53 14.34 44.96
CA ILE A 7 -2.23 13.50 43.97
C ILE A 7 -1.90 13.89 42.51
N LEU A 8 -1.27 15.04 42.26
CA LEU A 8 -1.13 15.57 40.89
C LEU A 8 0.14 15.16 40.13
N SER A 9 1.05 14.40 40.73
CA SER A 9 2.35 14.08 40.10
C SER A 9 2.43 12.68 39.49
N VAL A 10 1.49 11.78 39.77
CA VAL A 10 1.54 10.40 39.25
C VAL A 10 0.85 10.24 37.90
N LEU A 11 -0.05 11.16 37.52
CA LEU A 11 -0.75 11.06 36.22
C LEU A 11 0.10 11.55 35.03
N ALA A 12 1.13 12.37 35.27
CA ALA A 12 1.99 12.89 34.19
C ALA A 12 3.06 11.89 33.71
N ALA A 13 3.34 10.83 34.48
CA ALA A 13 4.35 9.83 34.13
C ALA A 13 3.81 8.68 33.25
N LEU A 14 2.48 8.55 33.07
CA LEU A 14 1.89 7.45 32.29
C LEU A 14 1.64 7.77 30.81
N VAL A 15 1.91 9.01 30.36
CA VAL A 15 1.64 9.45 28.98
C VAL A 15 2.85 9.24 28.04
N ALA A 16 4.03 8.92 28.57
CA ALA A 16 5.27 8.92 27.79
C ALA A 16 5.70 7.56 27.19
N LEU A 17 4.88 6.51 27.28
CA LEU A 17 5.21 5.18 26.75
C LEU A 17 4.27 4.72 25.63
N ALA A 18 3.85 5.64 24.75
CA ALA A 18 3.39 5.22 23.44
C ALA A 18 4.63 4.92 22.58
N PRO A 19 4.82 3.68 22.07
CA PRO A 19 5.88 3.42 21.13
C PRO A 19 5.73 4.40 19.95
N PRO A 20 6.84 4.95 19.40
CA PRO A 20 6.74 5.74 18.19
C PRO A 20 6.02 4.88 17.15
N ALA A 21 4.93 5.41 16.60
CA ALA A 21 4.28 4.78 15.46
C ALA A 21 5.36 4.68 14.38
N HIS A 22 5.88 3.48 14.14
CA HIS A 22 6.83 3.26 13.06
C HIS A 22 6.06 3.58 11.78
N ALA A 23 6.42 4.70 11.13
CA ALA A 23 5.88 5.06 9.84
C ALA A 23 6.11 3.87 8.90
N ALA A 24 5.03 3.20 8.50
CA ALA A 24 5.12 2.06 7.61
C ALA A 24 5.76 2.53 6.30
N THR A 25 6.77 1.80 5.83
CA THR A 25 7.31 2.00 4.49
C THR A 25 6.28 1.48 3.50
N VAL A 26 5.90 2.32 2.55
CA VAL A 26 4.90 2.03 1.52
C VAL A 26 5.56 1.97 0.15
N GLN A 27 5.15 0.99 -0.63
CA GLN A 27 5.54 0.84 -2.03
C GLN A 27 4.37 1.23 -2.93
N ALA A 28 4.67 1.86 -4.06
CA ALA A 28 3.67 2.25 -5.05
C ALA A 28 4.14 1.91 -6.46
N TRP A 29 3.16 1.64 -7.33
CA TRP A 29 3.35 1.43 -8.76
C TRP A 29 2.48 2.41 -9.53
N ILE A 30 3.07 3.06 -10.55
CA ILE A 30 2.44 4.17 -11.27
C ILE A 30 2.33 3.82 -12.76
N THR A 31 1.15 4.09 -13.32
CA THR A 31 0.94 4.13 -14.78
C THR A 31 0.30 5.48 -15.11
N THR A 32 0.87 6.21 -16.06
CA THR A 32 0.34 7.52 -16.50
C THR A 32 -0.35 7.40 -17.84
N GLY A 33 -1.38 8.23 -18.07
CA GLY A 33 -2.15 8.20 -19.33
C GLY A 33 -1.33 8.60 -20.56
N ASP A 34 -0.27 9.39 -20.36
CA ASP A 34 0.71 9.75 -21.40
C ASP A 34 1.81 8.70 -21.61
N GLN A 35 1.74 7.56 -20.89
CA GLN A 35 2.69 6.45 -20.94
C GLN A 35 4.13 6.80 -20.54
N SER A 36 4.39 7.98 -19.96
CA SER A 36 5.71 8.31 -19.39
C SER A 36 6.12 7.36 -18.25
N GLN A 37 5.15 6.73 -17.59
CA GLN A 37 5.33 5.63 -16.65
C GLN A 37 4.37 4.48 -16.97
N LEU A 38 4.89 3.26 -17.01
CA LEU A 38 4.14 2.02 -17.29
C LEU A 38 4.48 0.98 -16.23
N LEU A 39 3.55 0.74 -15.28
CA LEU A 39 3.76 -0.11 -14.10
C LEU A 39 5.10 0.17 -13.39
N ALA A 40 5.48 1.45 -13.33
CA ALA A 40 6.78 1.87 -12.81
C ALA A 40 6.76 1.87 -11.28
N ARG A 41 7.77 1.28 -10.65
CA ARG A 41 7.93 1.30 -9.20
C ARG A 41 8.37 2.69 -8.73
N ALA A 42 7.58 3.32 -7.87
CA ALA A 42 7.93 4.59 -7.24
C ALA A 42 8.98 4.40 -6.12
N PRO A 43 9.66 5.48 -5.70
CA PRO A 43 10.45 5.46 -4.47
C PRO A 43 9.60 5.08 -3.26
N ASP A 44 10.22 4.39 -2.30
CA ASP A 44 9.56 4.00 -1.06
C ASP A 44 9.16 5.25 -0.27
N ALA A 45 7.88 5.31 0.12
CA ALA A 45 7.34 6.41 0.90
C ALA A 45 7.19 6.00 2.37
N ARG A 46 7.09 7.00 3.26
CA ARG A 46 6.72 6.80 4.66
C ARG A 46 5.40 7.51 4.93
N LEU A 47 4.53 6.86 5.70
CA LEU A 47 3.29 7.49 6.15
C LEU A 47 3.61 8.52 7.24
N GLU A 48 3.31 9.78 6.97
CA GLU A 48 3.47 10.87 7.93
C GLU A 48 2.12 11.56 8.17
N ALA A 49 1.85 11.90 9.42
CA ALA A 49 0.66 12.67 9.76
C ALA A 49 0.86 14.14 9.36
N SER A 50 -0.03 14.68 8.54
CA SER A 50 -0.06 16.10 8.18
C SER A 50 -1.49 16.63 8.25
N ALA A 51 -1.69 17.78 8.89
CA ALA A 51 -3.01 18.35 9.14
C ALA A 51 -3.62 19.04 7.91
N ASP A 52 -2.82 19.40 6.92
CA ASP A 52 -3.21 20.29 5.81
C ASP A 52 -3.26 19.58 4.44
N VAL A 53 -3.42 18.25 4.42
CA VAL A 53 -3.52 17.46 3.18
C VAL A 53 -4.83 16.70 3.09
N PRO A 54 -5.46 16.61 1.91
CA PRO A 54 -6.59 15.72 1.69
C PRO A 54 -6.22 14.30 2.11
N THR A 55 -6.97 13.74 3.06
CA THR A 55 -6.63 12.48 3.70
C THR A 55 -7.70 11.43 3.40
N ILE A 56 -7.26 10.28 2.89
CA ILE A 56 -8.11 9.09 2.71
C ILE A 56 -7.90 8.19 3.92
N VAL A 57 -8.98 7.84 4.62
CA VAL A 57 -8.95 7.01 5.82
C VAL A 57 -9.46 5.60 5.49
N VAL A 58 -8.68 4.58 5.86
CA VAL A 58 -9.07 3.17 5.72
C VAL A 58 -9.58 2.67 7.07
N ASP A 59 -10.83 2.23 7.14
CA ASP A 59 -11.40 1.58 8.31
C ASP A 59 -11.31 0.04 8.16
N PRO A 60 -10.41 -0.63 8.93
CA PRO A 60 -10.25 -2.07 8.88
C PRO A 60 -11.33 -2.83 9.65
N SER A 61 -12.40 -2.20 10.15
CA SER A 61 -13.58 -2.91 10.69
C SER A 61 -14.68 -3.10 9.65
N THR A 62 -14.73 -2.22 8.65
CA THR A 62 -15.63 -2.34 7.51
C THR A 62 -15.14 -3.47 6.59
N ARG A 63 -16.06 -4.37 6.20
CA ARG A 63 -15.78 -5.54 5.34
C ARG A 63 -16.74 -5.54 4.16
N TYR A 64 -16.20 -5.89 2.99
CA TYR A 64 -16.94 -6.05 1.75
C TYR A 64 -16.71 -7.46 1.18
N GLN A 65 -16.91 -7.63 -0.13
CA GLN A 65 -16.68 -8.90 -0.82
C GLN A 65 -15.21 -9.33 -0.75
N GLN A 66 -15.00 -10.64 -0.73
CA GLN A 66 -13.68 -11.22 -0.96
C GLN A 66 -13.33 -11.14 -2.45
N ILE A 67 -12.05 -10.94 -2.75
CA ILE A 67 -11.52 -10.91 -4.11
C ILE A 67 -11.00 -12.31 -4.45
N ALA A 68 -11.55 -12.92 -5.51
CA ALA A 68 -11.09 -14.22 -6.00
C ALA A 68 -9.76 -14.12 -6.75
N GLY A 69 -9.58 -13.06 -7.55
CA GLY A 69 -8.37 -12.82 -8.32
C GLY A 69 -8.61 -11.87 -9.50
N PHE A 70 -7.53 -11.63 -10.24
CA PHE A 70 -7.53 -10.84 -11.48
C PHE A 70 -6.75 -11.63 -12.54
N GLY A 71 -7.05 -11.41 -13.81
CA GLY A 71 -6.36 -12.09 -14.90
C GLY A 71 -6.84 -11.60 -16.27
N ALA A 72 -6.44 -12.34 -17.30
CA ALA A 72 -6.86 -12.13 -18.67
C ALA A 72 -7.35 -13.45 -19.27
N ALA A 73 -8.20 -13.36 -20.30
CA ALA A 73 -8.62 -14.53 -21.05
C ALA A 73 -7.52 -14.96 -22.03
N ILE A 74 -7.15 -16.25 -22.00
CA ILE A 74 -6.34 -16.87 -23.04
C ILE A 74 -7.28 -17.59 -24.00
N THR A 75 -7.68 -16.89 -25.07
CA THR A 75 -8.48 -17.44 -26.17
C THR A 75 -7.57 -18.11 -27.21
N ASP A 76 -8.15 -18.90 -28.11
CA ASP A 76 -7.42 -19.55 -29.22
C ASP A 76 -6.55 -18.54 -30.00
N ALA A 77 -7.05 -17.35 -30.28
CA ALA A 77 -6.30 -16.30 -30.97
C ALA A 77 -5.08 -15.82 -30.17
N SER A 78 -5.25 -15.58 -28.85
CA SER A 78 -4.11 -15.18 -28.01
C SER A 78 -3.10 -16.32 -27.83
N ALA A 79 -3.57 -17.56 -27.71
CA ALA A 79 -2.72 -18.73 -27.60
C ALA A 79 -1.89 -18.92 -28.88
N ASP A 80 -2.51 -18.78 -30.05
CA ASP A 80 -1.82 -18.83 -31.33
C ASP A 80 -0.72 -17.77 -31.43
N LEU A 81 -1.01 -16.51 -31.08
CA LEU A 81 -0.01 -15.44 -31.07
C LEU A 81 1.15 -15.72 -30.11
N ILE A 82 0.85 -16.17 -28.89
CA ILE A 82 1.86 -16.51 -27.87
C ILE A 82 2.75 -17.67 -28.37
N GLN A 83 2.15 -18.68 -28.99
CA GLN A 83 2.86 -19.86 -29.49
C GLN A 83 3.72 -19.58 -30.73
N HIS A 84 3.44 -18.52 -31.48
CA HIS A 84 4.25 -18.09 -32.61
C HIS A 84 5.47 -17.24 -32.22
N LEU A 85 5.58 -16.81 -30.96
CA LEU A 85 6.81 -16.19 -30.45
C LEU A 85 7.94 -17.21 -30.40
N ASP A 86 9.18 -16.76 -30.64
CA ASP A 86 10.37 -17.55 -30.33
C ASP A 86 10.41 -17.91 -28.84
N PRO A 87 10.97 -19.07 -28.47
CA PRO A 87 10.85 -19.61 -27.11
C PRO A 87 11.25 -18.60 -26.02
N ALA A 88 12.34 -17.86 -26.22
CA ALA A 88 12.84 -16.89 -25.24
C ALA A 88 11.85 -15.73 -24.99
N ARG A 89 11.20 -15.22 -26.04
CA ARG A 89 10.21 -14.12 -25.90
C ARG A 89 8.91 -14.61 -25.29
N ARG A 90 8.49 -15.84 -25.64
CA ARG A 90 7.34 -16.48 -25.01
C ARG A 90 7.54 -16.64 -23.50
N ASP A 91 8.69 -17.16 -23.10
CA ASP A 91 9.04 -17.33 -21.69
C ASP A 91 9.18 -16.00 -20.96
N ALA A 92 9.70 -14.96 -21.63
CA ALA A 92 9.76 -13.61 -21.07
C ALA A 92 8.35 -13.03 -20.85
N LEU A 93 7.49 -13.13 -21.86
CA LEU A 93 6.11 -12.67 -21.80
C LEU A 93 5.34 -13.35 -20.66
N LEU A 94 5.36 -14.68 -20.60
CA LEU A 94 4.60 -15.44 -19.58
C LEU A 94 5.08 -15.19 -18.14
N ARG A 95 6.33 -14.76 -17.95
CA ARG A 95 6.86 -14.35 -16.64
C ARG A 95 6.52 -12.91 -16.26
N GLN A 96 6.12 -12.09 -17.22
CA GLN A 96 5.72 -10.70 -17.00
C GLN A 96 4.21 -10.55 -16.74
N LEU A 97 3.41 -11.58 -17.07
CA LEU A 97 1.99 -11.69 -16.71
C LEU A 97 1.81 -12.08 -15.24
#